data_AF-A0A8T5VYY2-F1
#
_entry.id   AF-A0A8T5VYY2-F1
#
_cell.length_a   1.000
_cell.length_b   1.000
_cell.length_c   1.000
_cell.angle_alpha   90.00
_cell.angle_beta   90.00
_cell.angle_gamma   90.00
#
_symmetry.space_group_name_H-M   'P 1'
#
loop_
_entity.id
_entity.type
_entity.pdbx_description
1 polymer ?
#
loop_
_entity_poly.entity_id
_entity_poly.type
_entity_poly.pdbx_seq_one_letter_code
_entity_poly.pdbx_strand_id
1 'polypeptide(L)'
;MIKKSHFLISQSDRGGKRMRALIPFLLFLVSFGVYLKTLCPTVYIGDSGELIAAAYTLGIPHPPGYPLYCLLGKLFTLLPFGTIAYRVNLMSAFFASLTIVLIYLIVLEIQNTGKLANWQTGQLELRRE
;
A
#
# COMPACT_ATOMS: atom_id res chain seq x y z
N MET A 1 -28.83 35.94 -3.62
CA MET A 1 -27.43 36.23 -4.01
C MET A 1 -26.52 35.95 -2.81
N ILE A 2 -26.14 34.68 -2.61
CA ILE A 2 -25.37 34.22 -1.44
C ILE A 2 -23.90 34.14 -1.86
N LYS A 3 -23.02 34.88 -1.18
CA LYS A 3 -21.57 34.90 -1.41
C LYS A 3 -21.02 33.47 -1.34
N LYS A 4 -20.50 32.95 -2.46
CA LYS A 4 -19.51 31.86 -2.51
C LYS A 4 -18.23 32.37 -1.82
N SER A 5 -18.22 32.43 -0.50
CA SER A 5 -17.00 32.72 0.25
C SER A 5 -16.10 31.50 0.19
N HIS A 6 -15.27 31.47 -0.85
CA HIS A 6 -13.85 31.22 -0.73
C HIS A 6 -13.45 30.08 0.23
N PHE A 7 -13.81 28.84 -0.12
CA PHE A 7 -12.96 27.70 0.20
C PHE A 7 -11.79 27.68 -0.79
N LEU A 8 -11.00 28.77 -0.77
CA LEU A 8 -9.71 28.81 -1.41
C LEU A 8 -8.74 28.16 -0.44
N ILE A 9 -8.65 26.82 -0.49
CA ILE A 9 -7.36 26.20 -0.20
C ILE A 9 -6.43 26.72 -1.28
N SER A 10 -5.73 27.80 -0.92
CA SER A 10 -4.61 28.36 -1.64
C SER A 10 -3.65 27.22 -1.98
N GLN A 11 -3.69 26.79 -3.24
CA GLN A 11 -2.73 25.88 -3.84
C GLN A 11 -1.42 26.66 -3.95
N SER A 12 -0.68 26.75 -2.84
CA SER A 12 0.67 27.31 -2.83
C SER A 12 1.57 26.40 -3.66
N ASP A 13 1.91 26.98 -4.80
CA ASP A 13 2.57 26.41 -5.96
C ASP A 13 3.97 25.89 -5.61
N ARG A 14 4.35 24.71 -6.13
CA ARG A 14 5.58 23.93 -5.84
C ARG A 14 5.77 23.32 -4.44
N GLY A 15 5.45 24.02 -3.34
CA GLY A 15 5.63 23.48 -1.97
C GLY A 15 4.71 22.30 -1.64
N GLY A 16 3.45 22.38 -2.08
CA GLY A 16 2.45 21.33 -1.87
C GLY A 16 2.74 20.01 -2.59
N LYS A 17 3.44 20.04 -3.75
CA LYS A 17 3.81 18.82 -4.49
C LYS A 17 4.86 18.00 -3.76
N ARG A 18 5.85 18.67 -3.15
CA ARG A 18 6.87 18.01 -2.32
C ARG A 18 6.23 17.39 -1.08
N MET A 19 5.36 18.13 -0.38
CA MET A 19 4.66 17.60 0.80
C MET A 19 3.77 16.39 0.47
N ARG A 20 3.10 16.40 -0.69
CA ARG A 20 2.28 15.28 -1.19
C ARG A 20 3.09 14.02 -1.49
N ALA A 21 4.39 14.15 -1.81
CA ALA A 21 5.28 13.01 -2.00
C ALA A 21 5.99 12.57 -0.70
N LEU A 22 6.22 13.50 0.23
CA LEU A 22 6.88 13.22 1.51
C LEU A 22 6.04 12.32 2.42
N ILE A 23 4.73 12.57 2.52
CA ILE A 23 3.83 11.77 3.37
C ILE A 23 3.82 10.28 2.97
N PRO A 24 3.54 9.90 1.71
CA PRO A 24 3.55 8.48 1.32
C PRO A 24 4.93 7.84 1.49
N PHE A 25 6.01 8.60 1.25
CA PHE A 25 7.37 8.12 1.49
C PHE A 25 7.64 7.82 2.97
N LEU A 26 7.21 8.70 3.89
CA LEU A 26 7.33 8.46 5.32
C LEU A 26 6.46 7.29 5.78
N LEU A 27 5.24 7.15 5.24
CA LEU A 27 4.38 5.99 5.52
C LEU A 27 5.05 4.68 5.11
N PHE A 28 5.69 4.66 3.93
CA PHE A 28 6.49 3.51 3.50
C PHE A 28 7.60 3.21 4.49
N LEU A 29 8.45 4.19 4.81
CA LEU A 29 9.61 3.98 5.69
C LEU A 29 9.22 3.50 7.08
N VAL A 30 8.20 4.12 7.69
CA VAL A 30 7.75 3.75 9.04
C VAL A 30 7.15 2.35 9.04
N SER A 31 6.23 2.06 8.12
CA SER A 31 5.61 0.72 8.05
C SER A 31 6.64 -0.37 7.71
N PHE A 32 7.56 -0.09 6.78
CA PHE A 32 8.59 -1.04 6.39
C PHE A 32 9.58 -1.27 7.53
N GLY A 33 9.97 -0.22 8.25
CA GLY A 33 10.79 -0.34 9.46
C GLY A 33 10.14 -1.19 10.55
N VAL A 34 8.81 -1.04 10.75
CA VAL A 34 8.06 -1.89 11.68
C VAL A 34 8.07 -3.35 11.21
N TYR A 35 7.73 -3.62 9.94
CA TYR A 35 7.72 -4.99 9.41
C TYR A 35 9.10 -5.63 9.39
N LEU A 36 10.17 -4.88 9.13
CA LEU A 36 11.55 -5.36 9.24
C LEU A 36 11.90 -5.74 10.67
N LYS A 37 11.50 -4.92 11.66
CA LYS A 37 11.78 -5.18 13.07
C LYS A 37 11.03 -6.42 13.59
N THR A 38 9.85 -6.69 13.07
CA THR A 38 9.02 -7.85 13.45
C THR A 38 9.16 -9.02 12.48
N LEU A 39 10.12 -8.98 11.55
CA LEU A 39 10.26 -9.97 10.50
C LEU A 39 10.68 -11.33 11.09
N CYS A 40 9.99 -12.40 10.71
CA CYS A 40 10.44 -13.74 11.06
C CYS A 40 11.66 -14.13 10.19
N PRO A 41 12.80 -14.53 10.77
CA PRO A 41 13.99 -14.88 10.00
C PRO A 41 13.94 -16.29 9.39
N THR A 42 12.94 -17.08 9.75
CA THR A 42 12.79 -18.48 9.35
C THR A 42 11.39 -18.74 8.81
N VAL A 43 11.12 -20.02 8.51
CA VAL A 43 9.76 -20.51 8.27
C VAL A 43 8.97 -20.38 9.58
N TYR A 44 7.70 -19.98 9.46
CA TYR A 44 6.75 -19.85 10.56
C TYR A 44 5.63 -20.89 10.43
N ILE A 45 4.62 -20.85 11.31
CA ILE A 45 3.48 -21.77 11.25
C ILE A 45 2.56 -21.48 10.07
N GLY A 46 1.67 -22.43 9.77
CA GLY A 46 0.70 -22.33 8.67
C GLY A 46 1.37 -22.48 7.31
N ASP A 47 0.89 -21.70 6.33
CA ASP A 47 1.26 -21.88 4.92
C ASP A 47 2.62 -21.30 4.55
N SER A 48 3.32 -20.66 5.50
CA SER A 48 4.57 -19.96 5.20
C SER A 48 5.64 -20.91 4.65
N GLY A 49 5.76 -22.13 5.19
CA GLY A 49 6.73 -23.11 4.70
C GLY A 49 6.46 -23.55 3.27
N GLU A 50 5.19 -23.80 2.97
CA GLU A 50 4.74 -24.17 1.63
C GLU A 50 4.95 -23.04 0.63
N LEU A 51 4.54 -21.82 0.97
CA LEU A 51 4.69 -20.65 0.09
C LEU A 51 6.15 -20.28 -0.15
N ILE A 52 7.01 -20.40 0.86
CA ILE A 52 8.46 -20.18 0.72
C ILE A 52 9.07 -21.25 -0.18
N ALA A 53 8.72 -22.53 0.02
CA ALA A 53 9.20 -23.62 -0.80
C ALA A 53 8.77 -23.45 -2.26
N ALA A 54 7.48 -23.17 -2.49
CA ALA A 54 6.91 -22.94 -3.81
C ALA A 54 7.55 -21.72 -4.51
N ALA A 55 7.75 -20.61 -3.81
CA ALA A 55 8.43 -19.45 -4.35
C ALA A 55 9.89 -19.75 -4.74
N TYR A 56 10.60 -20.55 -3.95
CA TYR A 56 11.98 -20.92 -4.25
C TYR A 56 12.10 -21.89 -5.44
N THR A 57 11.23 -22.90 -5.51
CA THR A 57 11.25 -23.92 -6.56
C THR A 57 10.44 -23.55 -7.80
N LEU A 58 9.71 -22.43 -7.77
CA LEU A 58 8.65 -22.10 -8.74
C LEU A 58 7.57 -23.19 -8.82
N GLY A 59 7.28 -23.82 -7.69
CA GLY A 59 6.20 -24.79 -7.54
C GLY A 59 4.82 -24.14 -7.43
N ILE A 60 3.81 -24.99 -7.34
CA ILE A 60 2.42 -24.58 -7.13
C ILE A 60 2.06 -24.92 -5.68
N PRO A 61 1.85 -23.93 -4.79
CA PRO A 61 1.31 -24.15 -3.46
C PRO A 61 -0.16 -24.58 -3.52
N HIS A 62 -0.75 -24.89 -2.38
CA HIS A 62 -2.16 -25.27 -2.24
C HIS A 62 -3.09 -24.32 -3.04
N PRO A 63 -4.23 -24.82 -3.54
CA PRO A 63 -5.18 -24.01 -4.29
C PRO A 63 -5.51 -22.71 -3.53
N PRO A 64 -5.35 -21.52 -4.14
CA PRO A 64 -5.37 -21.19 -5.58
C PRO A 64 -3.99 -21.10 -6.29
N GLY A 65 -2.88 -21.50 -5.66
CA GLY A 65 -1.58 -21.61 -6.34
C GLY A 65 -0.73 -20.34 -6.44
N TYR A 66 -1.24 -19.16 -6.03
CA TYR A 66 -0.47 -17.91 -5.85
C TYR A 66 0.67 -17.63 -6.86
N PRO A 67 0.43 -17.65 -8.19
CA PRO A 67 1.50 -17.62 -9.19
C PRO A 67 2.32 -16.33 -9.16
N LEU A 68 1.67 -15.17 -9.00
CA LEU A 68 2.37 -13.88 -8.90
C LEU A 68 3.27 -13.82 -7.66
N TYR A 69 2.80 -14.36 -6.53
CA TYR A 69 3.59 -14.42 -5.30
C TYR A 69 4.84 -15.28 -5.51
N CYS A 70 4.71 -16.44 -6.14
CA CYS A 70 5.85 -17.33 -6.37
C CYS A 70 6.89 -16.70 -7.32
N LEU A 71 6.45 -16.01 -8.38
CA LEU A 71 7.34 -15.31 -9.31
C LEU A 71 8.10 -14.16 -8.62
N LEU A 72 7.41 -13.30 -7.87
CA LEU A 72 8.05 -12.22 -7.13
C LEU A 72 8.95 -12.77 -6.02
N GLY A 73 8.50 -13.84 -5.34
CA GLY A 73 9.26 -14.51 -4.29
C GLY A 73 10.57 -15.06 -4.84
N LYS A 74 10.53 -15.69 -6.02
CA LYS A 74 11.72 -16.18 -6.71
C LYS A 74 12.74 -15.06 -6.95
N LEU A 75 12.30 -13.88 -7.39
CA LEU A 75 13.19 -12.73 -7.57
C LEU A 75 13.89 -12.33 -6.25
N PHE A 76 13.14 -12.29 -5.15
CA PHE A 76 13.72 -11.99 -3.83
C PHE A 76 14.65 -13.10 -3.33
N THR A 77 14.42 -14.37 -3.69
CA THR A 77 15.34 -15.46 -3.33
C THR A 77 16.73 -15.31 -3.97
N LEU A 78 16.87 -14.55 -5.06
CA LEU A 78 18.15 -14.28 -5.73
C LEU A 78 19.03 -13.28 -4.98
N LEU A 79 18.49 -12.56 -3.99
CA LEU A 79 19.25 -11.61 -3.18
C LEU A 79 20.36 -12.34 -2.39
N PRO A 80 21.62 -11.85 -2.40
CA PRO A 80 22.76 -12.60 -1.87
C PRO A 80 22.94 -12.42 -0.34
N PHE A 81 21.86 -12.45 0.44
CA PHE A 81 21.92 -12.28 1.90
C PHE A 81 20.79 -13.01 2.63
N GLY A 82 21.04 -13.43 3.88
CA GLY A 82 20.05 -14.11 4.71
C GLY A 82 19.59 -15.47 4.16
N THR A 83 18.65 -16.10 4.84
CA THR A 83 18.05 -17.37 4.42
C THR A 83 17.02 -17.15 3.32
N ILE A 84 16.65 -18.20 2.57
CA ILE A 84 15.56 -18.14 1.59
C ILE A 84 14.25 -17.68 2.25
N ALA A 85 13.95 -18.23 3.44
CA ALA A 85 12.78 -17.83 4.22
C ALA A 85 12.81 -16.34 4.58
N TYR A 86 13.95 -15.82 5.04
CA TYR A 86 14.12 -14.40 5.32
C TYR A 86 13.86 -13.54 4.07
N ARG A 87 14.40 -13.92 2.91
CA ARG A 87 14.22 -13.18 1.64
C ARG A 87 12.76 -13.12 1.19
N VAL A 88 12.03 -14.23 1.31
CA VAL A 88 10.61 -14.29 0.96
C VAL A 88 9.76 -13.53 1.99
N ASN A 89 10.08 -13.62 3.28
CA ASN A 89 9.42 -12.82 4.30
C ASN A 89 9.68 -11.31 4.09
N LEU A 90 10.90 -10.95 3.69
CA LEU A 90 11.28 -9.58 3.34
C LEU A 90 10.47 -9.06 2.15
N MET A 91 10.24 -9.89 1.14
CA MET A 91 9.33 -9.56 0.04
C MET A 91 7.93 -9.22 0.57
N SER A 92 7.36 -10.09 1.42
CA SER A 92 6.04 -9.86 2.01
C SER A 92 6.00 -8.54 2.77
N ALA A 93 7.03 -8.23 3.57
CA ALA A 93 7.14 -6.96 4.29
C ALA A 93 7.19 -5.74 3.36
N PHE A 94 7.96 -5.82 2.27
CA PHE A 94 8.08 -4.75 1.28
C PHE A 94 6.73 -4.44 0.60
N PHE A 95 6.02 -5.46 0.12
CA PHE A 95 4.73 -5.26 -0.54
C PHE A 95 3.60 -4.89 0.43
N ALA A 96 3.65 -5.35 1.68
CA ALA A 96 2.74 -4.89 2.73
C ALA A 96 2.88 -3.38 2.98
N SER A 97 4.11 -2.88 3.09
CA SER A 97 4.37 -1.44 3.19
C SER A 97 3.93 -0.66 1.96
N LEU A 98 4.16 -1.20 0.76
CA LEU A 98 3.68 -0.56 -0.47
C LEU A 98 2.15 -0.49 -0.51
N THR A 99 1.47 -1.50 0.00
CA THR A 99 -0.01 -1.53 0.09
C THR A 99 -0.54 -0.40 0.95
N ILE A 100 0.11 -0.11 2.09
CA ILE A 100 -0.26 1.02 2.96
C ILE A 100 -0.17 2.35 2.20
N VAL A 101 0.90 2.55 1.42
CA VAL A 101 1.06 3.74 0.58
C VAL A 101 -0.04 3.84 -0.47
N LEU A 102 -0.34 2.74 -1.16
CA LEU A 102 -1.39 2.71 -2.19
C LEU A 102 -2.76 3.03 -1.60
N ILE A 103 -3.09 2.47 -0.43
CA ILE A 103 -4.34 2.79 0.28
C ILE A 103 -4.42 4.29 0.59
N TYR A 104 -3.33 4.89 1.11
CA TYR A 104 -3.28 6.33 1.36
C TYR A 104 -3.55 7.15 0.09
N LEU A 105 -2.91 6.78 -1.03
CA LEU A 105 -3.09 7.48 -2.30
C LEU A 105 -4.52 7.33 -2.85
N ILE A 106 -5.12 6.14 -2.74
CA ILE A 106 -6.51 5.89 -3.14
C ILE A 106 -7.46 6.77 -2.32
N VAL A 107 -7.29 6.83 -0.99
CA VAL A 107 -8.11 7.67 -0.11
C VAL A 107 -7.95 9.14 -0.48
N LEU A 108 -6.72 9.60 -0.72
CA LEU A 108 -6.45 10.97 -1.14
C LEU A 108 -7.10 11.30 -2.49
N GLU A 109 -7.06 10.38 -3.45
CA GLU A 109 -7.71 10.56 -4.75
C GLU A 109 -9.23 10.64 -4.61
N ILE A 110 -9.83 9.76 -3.80
CA ILE A 110 -11.28 9.78 -3.53
C ILE A 110 -11.71 11.11 -2.92
N GLN A 111 -10.93 11.67 -1.99
CA GLN A 111 -11.18 12.99 -1.42
C GLN A 111 -11.07 14.12 -2.45
N ASN A 112 -10.07 14.05 -3.34
CA ASN A 112 -9.83 15.07 -4.37
C ASN A 112 -10.85 15.03 -5.52
N THR A 113 -11.46 13.86 -5.81
CA THR A 113 -12.34 13.67 -6.96
C THR A 113 -13.64 14.48 -6.90
N GLY A 114 -13.90 15.26 -5.84
CA GLY A 114 -15.05 16.19 -5.76
C GLY A 114 -16.43 15.50 -5.76
N LYS A 115 -16.50 14.19 -5.99
CA LYS A 115 -17.74 13.39 -5.96
C LYS A 115 -18.42 13.47 -4.59
N LEU A 116 -17.65 13.54 -3.50
CA LEU A 116 -18.21 13.74 -2.16
C LEU A 116 -18.81 15.14 -1.97
N ALA A 117 -18.20 16.18 -2.54
CA ALA A 117 -18.72 17.55 -2.48
C ALA A 117 -20.02 17.70 -3.29
N ASN A 118 -20.08 17.06 -4.47
CA ASN A 118 -21.28 17.08 -5.31
C ASN A 118 -22.44 16.26 -4.70
N TRP A 119 -22.15 15.13 -4.05
CA TRP A 119 -23.16 14.33 -3.33
C TRP A 119 -23.76 15.08 -2.15
N GLN A 120 -22.96 15.80 -1.37
CA GLN A 120 -23.46 16.63 -0.27
C GLN A 120 -24.32 17.80 -0.77
N THR A 121 -23.96 18.39 -1.91
CA THR A 121 -24.72 19.50 -2.49
C THR A 121 -26.08 19.02 -3.01
N GLY A 122 -26.15 17.88 -3.69
CA GLY A 122 -27.41 17.30 -4.17
C GLY A 122 -28.37 16.87 -3.06
N GLN A 123 -27.85 16.38 -1.92
CA GLN A 123 -28.65 16.06 -0.74
C GLN A 123 -29.27 17.31 -0.07
N LEU A 124 -28.56 18.44 -0.11
CA LEU A 124 -29.06 19.70 0.45
C LEU A 124 -30.13 20.36 -0.43
N GLU A 125 -30.11 20.12 -1.75
CA GLU A 125 -31.16 20.61 -2.66
C GLU A 125 -32.46 19.80 -2.50
N LEU A 126 -32.38 18.47 -2.39
CA LEU A 126 -33.55 17.61 -2.14
C LEU A 126 -34.24 17.84 -0.78
N ARG A 127 -33.54 18.44 0.19
CA ARG A 127 -34.07 18.74 1.52
C ARG A 127 -34.73 20.13 1.61
N ARG A 128 -34.68 20.91 0.53
CA ARG A 128 -35.24 22.26 0.42
C ARG A 128 -36.55 22.30 -0.37
N GLU A 129 -36.96 21.18 -0.96
CA GLU A 129 -38.29 20.94 -1.54
C GLU A 129 -39.19 20.25 -0.50
#